data_AF-A0A9D4EQE6-F1
#
_entry.id   AF-A0A9D4EQE6-F1
#
_cell.length_a   1.000
_cell.length_b   1.000
_cell.length_c   1.000
_cell.angle_alpha   90.00
_cell.angle_beta   90.00
_cell.angle_gamma   90.00
#
_symmetry.space_group_name_H-M   'P 1'
#
loop_
_entity.id
_entity.type
_entity.pdbx_description
1 polymer ?
#
loop_
_entity_poly.entity_id
_entity_poly.type
_entity_poly.pdbx_seq_one_letter_code
_entity_poly.pdbx_strand_id
1 'polypeptide(L)'
;MCVVECLDDTTMCVVECLDDTTMCVVECLDDTTMCVVECLDDTTMCVVECLDDTTMCVVECLDDTTMCVVECLDDTTMCVVECLDDTTMCVVECLDDTTMCVVECLDDTTMCVVECLDDTIMCVVECLDKKITLLTD
;
A
#
# COMPACT_ATOMS: atom_id res chain seq x y z
N MET A 1 -10.87 -5.08 42.07
CA MET A 1 -11.42 -3.87 41.44
C MET A 1 -10.31 -3.17 40.69
N CYS A 2 -9.36 -2.53 41.39
CA CYS A 2 -8.19 -1.87 40.77
C CYS A 2 -7.45 -2.70 39.68
N VAL A 3 -7.07 -3.97 39.96
CA VAL A 3 -6.41 -4.83 38.94
C VAL A 3 -7.30 -5.14 37.73
N VAL A 4 -8.61 -5.26 37.95
CA VAL A 4 -9.56 -5.54 36.85
C VAL A 4 -9.69 -4.31 35.97
N GLU A 5 -9.79 -3.13 36.56
CA GLU A 5 -9.80 -1.84 35.83
C GLU A 5 -8.53 -1.68 34.97
N CYS A 6 -7.33 -1.93 35.51
CA CYS A 6 -6.09 -1.88 34.72
C CYS A 6 -6.13 -2.81 33.50
N LEU A 7 -6.66 -4.04 33.66
CA LEU A 7 -6.74 -5.02 32.57
C LEU A 7 -7.79 -4.64 31.53
N ASP A 8 -8.91 -4.07 31.97
CA ASP A 8 -9.98 -3.59 31.06
C ASP A 8 -9.47 -2.42 30.22
N ASP A 9 -8.78 -1.44 30.82
CA ASP A 9 -8.17 -0.30 30.11
C ASP A 9 -7.15 -0.77 29.06
N THR A 10 -6.32 -1.75 29.42
CA THR A 10 -5.34 -2.35 28.50
C THR A 10 -6.02 -3.04 27.33
N THR A 11 -7.11 -3.77 27.60
CA THR A 11 -7.85 -4.46 26.56
C THR A 11 -8.44 -3.46 25.57
N MET A 12 -8.99 -2.33 26.06
CA MET A 12 -9.47 -1.27 25.17
C MET A 12 -8.33 -0.63 24.37
N CYS A 13 -7.23 -0.28 25.02
CA CYS A 13 -6.04 0.30 24.38
C CYS A 13 -5.52 -0.59 23.24
N VAL A 14 -5.34 -1.89 23.49
CA VAL A 14 -4.89 -2.86 22.48
C VAL A 14 -5.90 -3.00 21.34
N VAL A 15 -7.20 -3.00 21.62
CA VAL A 15 -8.23 -3.06 20.58
C VAL A 15 -8.18 -1.80 19.71
N GLU A 16 -8.07 -0.62 20.30
CA GLU A 16 -7.92 0.64 19.57
C GLU A 16 -6.68 0.63 18.67
N CYS A 17 -5.51 0.24 19.19
CA CYS A 17 -4.28 0.14 18.38
C CYS A 17 -4.49 -0.79 17.16
N LEU A 18 -5.14 -1.95 17.35
CA LEU A 18 -5.37 -2.94 16.28
C LEU A 18 -6.40 -2.48 15.23
N ASP A 19 -7.43 -1.76 15.67
CA ASP A 19 -8.43 -1.17 14.78
C ASP A 19 -7.78 -0.10 13.89
N ASP A 20 -6.92 0.75 14.47
CA ASP A 20 -6.15 1.76 13.74
C ASP A 20 -5.19 1.12 12.73
N THR A 21 -4.48 0.04 13.10
CA THR A 21 -3.66 -0.74 12.14
C THR A 21 -4.48 -1.22 10.97
N THR A 22 -5.65 -1.77 11.26
CA THR A 22 -6.50 -2.40 10.25
C THR A 22 -6.96 -1.33 9.25
N MET A 23 -7.31 -0.14 9.74
CA MET A 23 -7.68 0.99 8.90
C MET A 23 -6.51 1.46 8.03
N CYS A 24 -5.33 1.65 8.63
CA CYS A 24 -4.10 2.06 7.95
C CYS A 24 -3.71 1.10 6.82
N VAL A 25 -3.74 -0.22 7.11
CA VAL A 25 -3.44 -1.26 6.12
C VAL A 25 -4.46 -1.28 4.99
N VAL A 26 -5.75 -1.10 5.29
CA VAL A 26 -6.81 -1.04 4.26
C VAL A 26 -6.61 0.17 3.36
N GLU A 27 -6.36 1.35 3.93
CA GLU A 27 -6.10 2.58 3.17
C GLU A 27 -4.92 2.40 2.21
N CYS A 28 -3.79 1.87 2.70
CA CYS A 28 -2.62 1.66 1.86
C CYS A 28 -2.86 0.65 0.74
N LEU A 29 -3.66 -0.41 0.96
CA LEU A 29 -4.03 -1.37 -0.10
C LEU A 29 -5.00 -0.77 -1.14
N ASP A 30 -5.92 0.07 -0.69
CA ASP A 30 -6.85 0.78 -1.59
C ASP A 30 -6.08 1.75 -2.49
N ASP A 31 -5.12 2.49 -1.92
CA ASP A 31 -4.23 3.39 -2.66
C ASP A 31 -3.36 2.64 -3.69
N THR A 32 -2.80 1.48 -3.33
CA THR A 32 -2.11 0.62 -4.32
C THR A 32 -3.00 0.27 -5.48
N THR A 33 -4.24 -0.12 -5.17
CA THR A 33 -5.18 -0.62 -6.16
C THR A 33 -5.53 0.49 -7.13
N MET A 34 -5.74 1.72 -6.63
CA MET A 34 -5.97 2.89 -7.47
C MET A 34 -4.76 3.20 -8.36
N CYS A 35 -3.54 3.26 -7.79
CA CYS A 35 -2.33 3.49 -8.57
C CYS A 35 -2.15 2.46 -9.70
N VAL A 36 -2.28 1.17 -9.39
CA VAL A 36 -2.11 0.09 -10.37
C VAL A 36 -3.14 0.21 -11.49
N VAL A 37 -4.40 0.56 -11.16
CA VAL A 37 -5.44 0.77 -12.17
C VAL A 37 -5.12 1.96 -13.06
N GLU A 38 -4.71 3.09 -12.48
CA GLU A 38 -4.33 4.29 -13.23
C GLU A 38 -3.18 3.99 -14.22
N CYS A 39 -2.12 3.33 -13.74
CA CYS A 39 -0.99 2.98 -14.59
C CYS A 39 -1.37 2.03 -15.74
N LEU A 40 -2.28 1.07 -15.52
CA LEU A 40 -2.77 0.17 -16.57
C LEU A 40 -3.68 0.87 -17.60
N ASP A 41 -4.50 1.83 -17.14
CA ASP A 41 -5.35 2.64 -18.01
C ASP A 41 -4.47 3.53 -18.91
N ASP A 42 -3.43 4.14 -18.36
CA ASP A 42 -2.45 4.93 -19.10
C ASP A 42 -1.70 4.09 -20.14
N THR A 43 -1.27 2.86 -19.80
CA THR A 43 -0.68 1.94 -20.78
C THR A 43 -1.63 1.69 -21.95
N THR A 44 -2.91 1.45 -21.62
CA THR A 44 -3.91 1.07 -22.61
C THR A 44 -4.13 2.23 -23.57
N MET A 45 -4.19 3.46 -23.06
CA MET A 45 -4.28 4.66 -23.90
C MET A 45 -3.04 4.84 -24.79
N CYS A 46 -1.83 4.73 -24.23
CA CYS A 46 -0.59 4.82 -25.01
C CYS A 46 -0.53 3.79 -26.15
N VAL A 47 -0.83 2.52 -25.84
CA VAL A 47 -0.79 1.43 -26.83
C VAL A 47 -1.81 1.67 -27.95
N VAL A 48 -3.01 2.16 -27.61
CA VAL A 48 -4.03 2.51 -28.61
C VAL A 48 -3.55 3.65 -29.51
N GLU A 49 -2.99 4.72 -28.93
CA GLU A 49 -2.45 5.85 -29.69
C GLU A 49 -1.36 5.40 -30.67
N CYS A 50 -0.40 4.61 -30.20
CA CYS A 50 0.67 4.11 -31.05
C CYS A 50 0.17 3.21 -32.18
N LEU A 51 -0.86 2.38 -31.96
CA LEU A 51 -1.47 1.55 -33.01
C LEU A 51 -2.29 2.36 -34.03
N ASP A 52 -2.98 3.40 -33.57
CA ASP A 52 -3.72 4.31 -34.45
C ASP A 52 -2.76 5.09 -35.35
N ASP A 53 -1.64 5.56 -34.80
CA ASP A 53 -0.56 6.21 -35.55
C ASP A 53 0.07 5.28 -36.59
N THR A 54 0.32 4.01 -36.25
CA THR A 54 0.77 3.01 -37.24
C THR A 54 -0.23 2.89 -38.37
N THR A 55 -1.51 2.79 -38.02
CA THR A 55 -2.58 2.55 -39.00
C THR A 55 -2.65 3.71 -39.98
N MET A 56 -2.54 4.95 -39.48
CA MET A 56 -2.45 6.14 -40.33
C MET A 56 -1.19 6.12 -41.20
N CYS A 57 0.00 5.87 -40.62
CA CYS A 57 1.24 5.79 -41.40
C CYS A 57 1.16 4.74 -42.51
N VAL A 58 0.69 3.53 -42.19
CA VAL A 58 0.57 2.43 -43.17
C VAL A 58 -0.41 2.78 -44.28
N VAL A 59 -1.51 3.48 -43.97
CA VAL A 59 -2.46 3.96 -44.98
C VAL A 59 -1.82 4.99 -45.90
N GLU A 60 -1.03 5.92 -45.38
CA GLU A 60 -0.32 6.92 -46.18
C GLU A 60 0.80 6.31 -47.03
N CYS A 61 1.52 5.33 -46.48
CA CYS A 61 2.63 4.63 -47.16
C CYS A 61 2.19 3.48 -48.07
N LEU A 62 0.90 3.14 -48.18
CA LEU A 62 0.46 2.11 -49.12
C LEU A 62 0.70 2.49 -50.60
N ASP A 63 0.86 3.78 -50.89
CA ASP A 63 1.28 4.29 -52.20
C ASP A 63 2.82 4.33 -52.37
N ASP A 64 3.60 4.27 -51.27
CA ASP A 64 5.07 4.37 -51.24
C ASP A 64 5.70 3.13 -50.57
N THR A 65 6.31 2.26 -51.39
CA THR A 65 7.15 1.07 -51.07
C THR A 65 7.11 0.45 -49.66
N THR A 66 7.02 -0.89 -49.62
CA THR A 66 7.05 -1.80 -48.44
C THR A 66 7.99 -1.45 -47.28
N MET A 67 9.11 -0.76 -47.53
CA MET A 67 10.06 -0.37 -46.48
C MET A 67 9.47 0.63 -45.47
N CYS A 68 8.65 1.60 -45.90
CA CYS A 68 8.00 2.54 -44.97
C CYS A 68 7.05 1.82 -44.02
N VAL A 69 6.25 0.88 -44.54
CA VAL A 69 5.32 0.07 -43.73
C VAL A 69 6.06 -0.73 -42.66
N VAL A 70 7.24 -1.27 -42.98
CA VAL A 70 8.07 -2.00 -42.00
C VAL A 70 8.57 -1.07 -40.91
N GLU A 71 9.10 0.10 -41.26
CA GLU A 71 9.59 1.09 -40.27
C GLU A 71 8.48 1.52 -39.30
N CYS A 72 7.28 1.84 -39.80
CA CYS A 72 6.17 2.24 -38.92
C CYS A 72 5.70 1.11 -37.97
N LEU A 73 5.73 -0.15 -38.43
CA LEU A 73 5.41 -1.30 -37.56
C LEU A 73 6.49 -1.54 -36.50
N ASP A 74 7.76 -1.34 -36.83
CA ASP A 74 8.88 -1.47 -35.89
C ASP A 74 8.79 -0.38 -34.81
N ASP A 75 8.54 0.88 -35.20
CA ASP A 75 8.37 2.01 -34.27
C ASP A 75 7.21 1.78 -33.30
N THR A 76 6.09 1.26 -33.81
CA THR A 76 4.93 0.91 -32.98
C THR A 76 5.25 -0.19 -31.99
N THR A 77 5.98 -1.21 -32.43
CA THR A 77 6.41 -2.30 -31.54
C THR A 77 7.30 -1.77 -30.42
N MET A 78 8.22 -0.85 -30.73
CA MET A 78 9.05 -0.20 -29.70
C MET A 78 8.21 0.63 -28.73
N CYS A 79 7.28 1.46 -29.21
CA CYS A 79 6.39 2.23 -28.35
C CYS A 79 5.58 1.34 -27.39
N VAL A 80 4.98 0.27 -27.91
CA VAL A 80 4.18 -0.65 -27.09
C VAL A 80 5.05 -1.32 -26.02
N VAL A 81 6.29 -1.70 -26.36
CA VAL A 81 7.22 -2.28 -25.38
C VAL A 81 7.57 -1.26 -24.30
N GLU A 82 7.91 -0.02 -24.67
CA GLU A 82 8.24 1.05 -23.72
C GLU A 82 7.09 1.32 -22.75
N CYS A 83 5.86 1.47 -23.25
CA CYS A 83 4.69 1.69 -22.40
C CYS A 83 4.41 0.51 -21.44
N LEU A 84 4.63 -0.74 -21.87
CA LEU A 84 4.50 -1.91 -21.00
C LEU A 84 5.59 -1.99 -19.92
N ASP A 85 6.82 -1.61 -20.27
CA ASP A 85 7.95 -1.56 -19.32
C ASP A 85 7.71 -0.48 -18.25
N ASP A 86 7.27 0.72 -18.65
CA ASP A 86 6.92 1.80 -17.73
C ASP A 86 5.80 1.41 -16.77
N THR A 87 4.78 0.72 -17.28
CA THR A 87 3.68 0.21 -16.47
C THR A 87 4.16 -0.81 -15.46
N THR A 88 5.06 -1.71 -15.88
CA THR A 88 5.64 -2.69 -14.97
C THR A 88 6.42 -2.02 -13.85
N MET A 89 7.18 -0.96 -14.16
CA MET A 89 7.89 -0.19 -13.14
C MET A 89 6.95 0.52 -12.17
N CYS A 90 5.91 1.20 -12.69
CA CYS A 90 4.90 1.86 -11.83
C CYS A 90 4.22 0.87 -10.88
N VAL A 91 3.78 -0.28 -11.40
CA VAL A 91 3.11 -1.30 -10.58
C VAL A 91 4.03 -1.83 -9.48
N VAL A 92 5.33 -2.03 -9.79
CA VAL A 92 6.32 -2.46 -8.79
C VAL A 92 6.50 -1.38 -7.72
N GLU A 93 6.66 -0.12 -8.11
CA GLU A 93 6.82 1.01 -7.17
C GLU A 93 5.63 1.11 -6.22
N CYS A 94 4.40 1.07 -6.74
CA CYS A 94 3.21 1.14 -5.89
C CYS A 94 3.07 -0.06 -4.94
N LEU A 95 3.47 -1.26 -5.35
CA LEU A 95 3.49 -2.44 -4.46
C LEU A 95 4.57 -2.33 -3.38
N ASP A 96 5.74 -1.78 -3.70
CA ASP A 96 6.83 -1.55 -2.75
C ASP A 96 6.42 -0.51 -1.70
N ASP A 97 5.82 0.60 -2.12
CA ASP A 97 5.29 1.65 -1.23
C ASP A 97 4.22 1.11 -0.27
N THR A 98 3.34 0.27 -0.79
CA THR A 98 2.30 -0.39 0.01
C THR A 98 2.91 -1.31 1.04
N THR A 99 3.93 -2.08 0.65
CA THR A 99 4.64 -2.97 1.57
C THR A 99 5.30 -2.17 2.69
N MET A 100 5.94 -1.04 2.37
CA MET A 100 6.51 -0.14 3.37
C MET A 100 5.46 0.41 4.31
N CYS A 101 4.35 0.96 3.79
CA CYS A 101 3.27 1.47 4.62
C CYS A 101 2.72 0.40 5.58
N VAL A 102 2.41 -0.81 5.08
CA VAL A 102 1.88 -1.89 5.91
C VAL A 102 2.86 -2.28 7.02
N VAL A 103 4.16 -2.32 6.73
CA VAL A 103 5.19 -2.57 7.74
C VAL A 103 5.21 -1.47 8.79
N GLU A 104 5.17 -0.20 8.40
CA GLU A 104 5.12 0.94 9.33
C GLU A 104 3.88 0.88 10.23
N CYS A 105 2.67 0.64 9.68
CA CYS A 105 1.45 0.51 10.49
C CYS A 105 1.59 -0.63 11.52
N LEU A 106 2.18 -1.77 11.15
CA LEU A 106 2.37 -2.93 12.04
C LEU A 106 3.41 -2.67 13.13
N ASP A 107 4.49 -1.96 12.81
CA ASP A 107 5.52 -1.57 13.77
C ASP A 107 4.97 -0.59 14.81
N ASP A 108 4.21 0.42 14.36
CA ASP A 108 3.52 1.37 15.25
C ASP A 108 2.54 0.67 16.18
N THR A 109 1.80 -0.30 15.65
CA THR A 109 0.87 -1.11 16.44
C THR A 109 1.59 -1.94 17.49
N THR A 110 2.70 -2.55 17.11
CA THR A 110 3.52 -3.34 18.05
C THR A 110 4.01 -2.47 19.19
N MET A 111 4.46 -1.25 18.88
CA MET A 111 4.90 -0.27 19.89
C MET A 111 3.75 0.18 20.79
N CYS A 112 2.59 0.53 20.21
CA CYS A 112 1.36 0.90 20.93
C CYS A 112 0.94 -0.20 21.91
N VAL A 113 0.89 -1.46 21.46
CA VAL A 113 0.53 -2.61 22.30
C VAL A 113 1.53 -2.82 23.44
N VAL A 114 2.84 -2.66 23.18
CA VAL A 114 3.87 -2.77 24.21
C VAL A 114 3.68 -1.68 25.27
N GLU A 115 3.42 -0.43 24.86
CA GLU A 115 3.13 0.68 25.78
C GLU A 115 1.88 0.41 26.62
N CYS A 116 0.78 -0.03 26.01
CA CYS A 116 -0.45 -0.39 26.74
C CYS A 116 -0.17 -1.46 27.82
N LEU A 117 0.67 -2.47 27.50
CA LEU A 117 1.02 -3.57 28.42
C LEU A 117 1.93 -3.10 29.56
N ASP A 118 2.91 -2.25 29.27
CA ASP A 118 3.78 -1.67 30.29
C ASP A 118 2.98 -0.81 31.28
N ASP A 119 2.02 -0.02 30.77
CA ASP A 119 1.08 0.74 31.59
C ASP A 119 0.21 -0.17 32.47
N THR A 120 -0.26 -1.32 31.94
CA THR A 120 -0.96 -2.33 32.75
C THR A 120 -0.10 -2.81 33.90
N ILE A 121 1.17 -3.16 33.62
CA ILE A 121 2.08 -3.73 34.60
C ILE A 121 2.29 -2.71 35.72
N MET A 122 2.54 -1.45 35.38
CA MET A 122 2.67 -0.37 36.37
C MET A 122 1.40 -0.21 37.20
N CYS A 123 0.24 -0.12 36.55
CA CYS A 123 -1.06 0.02 37.22
C CYS A 123 -1.33 -1.14 38.19
N VAL A 124 -1.09 -2.39 37.78
CA VAL A 124 -1.29 -3.58 38.61
C VAL A 124 -0.32 -3.61 39.79
N VAL A 125 0.95 -3.24 39.59
CA VAL A 125 1.93 -3.14 40.68
C VAL A 125 1.48 -2.12 41.72
N GLU A 126 1.03 -0.94 41.30
CA GLU A 126 0.48 0.07 42.23
C GLU A 126 -0.76 -0.42 42.98
N CYS A 127 -1.68 -1.11 42.30
CA CYS A 127 -2.87 -1.67 42.92
C CYS A 127 -2.52 -2.68 44.03
N LEU A 128 -1.50 -3.51 43.79
CA LEU A 128 -1.04 -4.51 44.74
C LEU A 128 -0.35 -3.86 45.94
N ASP A 129 0.51 -2.86 45.70
CA ASP A 129 1.21 -2.14 46.77
C ASP A 129 0.25 -1.41 47.71
N LYS A 130 -0.76 -0.71 47.15
CA LYS A 130 -1.87 -0.10 47.91
C LYS A 130 -2.64 -1.12 48.74
N LYS A 131 -2.84 -2.33 48.22
CA LYS A 131 -3.55 -3.40 48.95
C LYS A 131 -2.69 -3.97 50.08
N ILE A 132 -1.39 -4.14 49.87
CA ILE A 132 -0.47 -4.64 50.90
C ILE A 132 -0.38 -3.64 52.05
N THR A 133 -0.17 -2.36 51.76
CA THR A 133 -0.10 -1.29 52.77
C THR A 133 -1.35 -1.25 53.65
N LEU A 134 -2.56 -1.28 53.04
CA LEU A 134 -3.83 -1.34 53.77
C LEU A 134 -4.02 -2.59 54.64
N LEU A 135 -3.32 -3.69 54.37
CA LEU A 135 -3.39 -4.93 55.16
C LEU A 135 -2.36 -4.96 56.29
N THR A 136 -1.30 -4.14 56.19
CA THR A 136 -0.24 -4.04 57.19
C THR A 136 -0.43 -2.91 58.21
N ASP A 137 -1.33 -1.96 57.93
CA ASP A 137 -1.82 -0.93 58.87
C ASP A 137 -2.99 -1.43 59.74
#